data_AF-A0A2N2PTN6-F1
#
_entry.id   AF-A0A2N2PTN6-F1
#
_cell.length_a   1.000
_cell.length_b   1.000
_cell.length_c   1.000
_cell.angle_alpha   90.00
_cell.angle_beta   90.00
_cell.angle_gamma   90.00
#
_symmetry.space_group_name_H-M   'P 1'
#
loop_
_entity.id
_entity.type
_entity.pdbx_description
1 polymer ?
#
loop_
_entity_poly.entity_id
_entity_poly.type
_entity_poly.pdbx_seq_one_letter_code
_entity_poly.pdbx_strand_id
1 'polypeptide(L)'
;MSKGGEMGVGRAMRIAGCGLRVALCALLITSYSLLTSACAMPGDAALVVKIGLIAPFEGLGRPLGYELLPVVQAALAEANQDGQLGRYRVALVALNDDLDPQAAAAQAHALAQDPDVLAVLGPWSSDTVAAAAPILAQAGIPMLAAAPLAVPPEGVRGLCPSPDQIGATLEGEAERLAAAGGVTRVYAGDAAAAAGDLVRWRAAGWDGVLVGGPDLARPWLIARAGAAAEGTRAAVCWPVTGTMGAGELSPAARLAGVGAGALSEALAADISAHGRPTRAGVSVALAQRPLQSGLTWYRVEDGRWVAER
;
A
#
# COMPACT_ATOMS: atom_id res chain seq x y z
N MET A 1 -79.74 31.16 -80.43
CA MET A 1 -78.32 31.15 -80.85
C MET A 1 -77.64 32.41 -80.31
N SER A 2 -76.78 32.28 -79.31
CA SER A 2 -75.45 32.90 -79.25
C SER A 2 -74.85 32.64 -77.88
N LYS A 3 -73.60 32.15 -77.89
CA LYS A 3 -72.77 31.84 -76.73
C LYS A 3 -72.11 33.13 -76.20
N GLY A 4 -71.83 33.17 -74.92
CA GLY A 4 -70.84 34.06 -74.32
C GLY A 4 -70.53 33.56 -72.91
N GLY A 5 -69.38 32.91 -72.74
CA GLY A 5 -68.92 32.39 -71.46
C GLY A 5 -68.11 33.41 -70.69
N GLU A 6 -68.22 33.37 -69.37
CA GLU A 6 -67.25 33.96 -68.44
C GLU A 6 -66.65 32.85 -67.58
N MET A 7 -65.31 32.82 -67.57
CA MET A 7 -64.48 32.10 -66.60
C MET A 7 -64.28 32.98 -65.37
N GLY A 8 -64.22 32.38 -64.17
CA GLY A 8 -63.96 33.13 -62.93
C GLY A 8 -63.59 32.28 -61.72
N VAL A 9 -62.36 31.75 -61.73
CA VAL A 9 -61.40 31.53 -60.63
C VAL A 9 -61.93 31.49 -59.19
N GLY A 10 -61.69 30.37 -58.49
CA GLY A 10 -61.90 30.29 -57.04
C GLY A 10 -61.35 29.02 -56.38
N ARG A 11 -60.05 28.73 -56.51
CA ARG A 11 -59.44 27.57 -55.82
C ARG A 11 -57.95 27.77 -55.51
N ALA A 12 -57.62 28.66 -54.58
CA ALA A 12 -56.26 28.74 -54.03
C ALA A 12 -56.21 29.48 -52.68
N MET A 13 -56.79 28.94 -51.60
CA MET A 13 -56.50 29.45 -50.25
C MET A 13 -56.90 28.48 -49.12
N ARG A 14 -56.36 27.25 -49.07
CA ARG A 14 -56.54 26.36 -47.88
C ARG A 14 -55.35 25.49 -47.47
N ILE A 15 -54.17 25.64 -48.09
CA ILE A 15 -53.05 24.70 -47.86
C ILE A 15 -52.00 25.21 -46.83
N ALA A 16 -51.96 26.51 -46.53
CA ALA A 16 -50.87 27.11 -45.75
C ALA A 16 -50.89 26.84 -44.22
N GLY A 17 -52.01 26.39 -43.63
CA GLY A 17 -52.15 26.22 -42.18
C GLY A 17 -51.68 24.88 -41.61
N CYS A 18 -51.53 23.85 -42.45
CA CYS A 18 -51.24 22.49 -41.99
C CYS A 18 -49.73 22.26 -41.76
N GLY A 19 -48.88 22.80 -42.65
CA GLY A 19 -47.42 22.62 -42.56
C GLY A 19 -46.78 23.28 -41.33
N LEU A 20 -47.31 24.44 -40.89
CA LEU A 20 -46.77 25.17 -39.75
C LEU A 20 -47.06 24.46 -38.41
N ARG A 21 -48.21 23.78 -38.28
CA ARG A 21 -48.56 23.01 -37.08
C ARG A 21 -47.75 21.71 -36.97
N VAL A 22 -47.46 21.06 -38.10
CA VAL A 22 -46.61 19.85 -38.14
C VAL A 22 -45.15 20.20 -37.82
N ALA A 23 -44.64 21.33 -38.34
CA ALA A 23 -43.29 21.79 -38.04
C ALA A 23 -43.11 22.18 -36.56
N LEU A 24 -44.12 22.82 -35.95
CA LEU A 24 -44.08 23.19 -34.53
C LEU A 24 -44.12 21.95 -33.60
N CYS A 25 -44.93 20.94 -33.93
CA CYS A 25 -44.95 19.67 -33.21
C CYS A 25 -43.63 18.91 -33.35
N ALA A 26 -43.02 18.90 -34.55
CA ALA A 26 -41.73 18.26 -34.76
C ALA A 26 -40.61 18.95 -33.95
N LEU A 27 -40.59 20.28 -33.88
CA LEU A 27 -39.64 21.04 -33.05
C LEU A 27 -39.83 20.78 -31.56
N LEU A 28 -41.09 20.69 -31.09
CA LEU A 28 -41.39 20.37 -29.70
C LEU A 28 -40.98 18.94 -29.32
N ILE A 29 -41.23 17.95 -30.18
CA ILE A 29 -40.80 16.55 -29.97
C ILE A 29 -39.28 16.45 -29.99
N THR A 30 -38.60 17.12 -30.93
CA THR A 30 -37.13 17.12 -31.01
C THR A 30 -36.53 17.80 -29.77
N SER A 31 -37.12 18.90 -29.30
CA SER A 31 -36.69 19.55 -28.05
C SER A 31 -36.93 18.66 -26.83
N TYR A 32 -38.04 17.93 -26.77
CA TYR A 32 -38.35 17.02 -25.68
C TYR A 32 -37.39 15.82 -25.65
N SER A 33 -37.02 15.27 -26.82
CA SER A 33 -36.00 14.23 -26.94
C SER A 33 -34.58 14.71 -26.59
N LEU A 34 -34.27 16.00 -26.80
CA LEU A 34 -33.01 16.61 -26.37
C LEU A 34 -32.99 16.85 -24.85
N LEU A 35 -34.13 17.17 -24.22
CA LEU A 35 -34.23 17.34 -22.77
C LEU A 35 -34.17 16.01 -21.99
N THR A 36 -34.65 14.89 -22.54
CA THR A 36 -34.56 13.58 -21.85
C THR A 36 -33.17 12.95 -21.92
N SER A 37 -32.34 13.32 -22.90
CA SER A 37 -30.95 12.85 -23.02
C SER A 37 -29.99 13.52 -22.02
N ALA A 38 -30.39 14.64 -21.41
CA ALA A 38 -29.62 15.36 -20.40
C ALA A 38 -29.81 14.80 -18.97
N CYS A 39 -30.73 13.85 -18.77
CA CYS A 39 -30.96 13.16 -17.49
C CYS A 39 -30.25 11.80 -17.40
N ALA A 40 -29.29 11.53 -18.29
CA ALA A 40 -28.29 10.50 -18.02
C ALA A 40 -27.43 10.99 -16.84
N MET A 41 -27.88 10.68 -15.62
CA MET A 41 -27.08 10.76 -14.40
C MET A 41 -25.68 10.22 -14.73
N PRO A 42 -24.60 10.95 -14.38
CA PRO A 42 -23.26 10.37 -14.45
C PRO A 42 -23.32 9.02 -13.74
N GLY A 43 -22.89 7.95 -14.44
CA GLY A 43 -22.94 6.59 -13.91
C GLY A 43 -22.38 6.52 -12.49
N ASP A 44 -23.03 5.68 -11.66
CA ASP A 44 -22.70 5.39 -10.26
C ASP A 44 -21.33 5.93 -9.81
N ALA A 45 -21.34 7.05 -9.08
CA ALA A 45 -20.12 7.55 -8.45
C ALA A 45 -19.56 6.43 -7.56
N ALA A 46 -18.35 5.96 -7.90
CA ALA A 46 -17.78 4.82 -7.23
C ALA A 46 -17.63 5.09 -5.72
N LEU A 47 -18.04 4.12 -4.90
CA LEU A 47 -17.92 4.26 -3.44
C LEU A 47 -16.45 4.13 -3.03
N VAL A 48 -15.95 5.11 -2.28
CA VAL A 48 -14.54 5.11 -1.85
C VAL A 48 -14.40 4.45 -0.49
N VAL A 49 -13.55 3.44 -0.41
CA VAL A 49 -13.03 2.86 0.83
C VAL A 49 -11.53 3.13 0.93
N LYS A 50 -10.95 2.98 2.11
CA LYS A 50 -9.57 3.41 2.39
C LYS A 50 -8.72 2.26 2.91
N ILE A 51 -7.47 2.25 2.48
CA ILE A 51 -6.38 1.48 3.11
C ILE A 51 -5.41 2.48 3.75
N GLY A 52 -5.09 2.25 5.02
CA GLY A 52 -4.10 3.04 5.73
C GLY A 52 -2.68 2.56 5.45
N LEU A 53 -1.73 3.49 5.40
CA LEU A 53 -0.30 3.22 5.41
C LEU A 53 0.32 4.04 6.55
N ILE A 54 0.87 3.35 7.55
CA ILE A 54 1.69 4.00 8.59
C ILE A 54 3.15 3.77 8.20
N ALA A 55 3.88 4.85 7.93
CA ALA A 55 5.28 4.78 7.49
C ALA A 55 6.01 6.10 7.77
N PRO A 56 7.35 6.11 7.83
CA PRO A 56 8.09 7.31 8.16
C PRO A 56 8.34 8.17 6.92
N PHE A 57 7.61 9.28 6.80
CA PHE A 57 7.71 10.23 5.69
C PHE A 57 8.62 11.42 5.99
N GLU A 58 9.04 11.60 7.25
CA GLU A 58 9.97 12.65 7.65
C GLU A 58 11.19 12.10 8.39
N GLY A 59 12.05 13.01 8.84
CA GLY A 59 13.25 12.69 9.60
C GLY A 59 14.16 11.65 8.93
N LEU A 60 14.61 10.68 9.72
CA LEU A 60 15.55 9.64 9.29
C LEU A 60 14.91 8.58 8.39
N GLY A 61 13.62 8.34 8.57
CA GLY A 61 12.90 7.33 7.81
C GLY A 61 12.37 7.85 6.48
N ARG A 62 12.44 9.16 6.20
CA ARG A 62 11.99 9.76 4.93
C ARG A 62 12.43 8.99 3.68
N PRO A 63 13.70 8.57 3.50
CA PRO A 63 14.09 7.79 2.33
C PRO A 63 13.26 6.50 2.18
N LEU A 64 13.03 5.79 3.29
CA LEU A 64 12.18 4.61 3.31
C LEU A 64 10.74 4.98 2.91
N GLY A 65 10.09 5.94 3.58
CA GLY A 65 8.73 6.35 3.23
C GLY A 65 8.52 6.69 1.75
N TYR A 66 9.51 7.33 1.13
CA TYR A 66 9.47 7.74 -0.28
C TYR A 66 9.72 6.58 -1.26
N GLU A 67 10.35 5.49 -0.83
CA GLU A 67 10.41 4.24 -1.59
C GLU A 67 9.09 3.47 -1.51
N LEU A 68 8.41 3.52 -0.36
CA LEU A 68 7.19 2.76 -0.08
C LEU A 68 5.95 3.36 -0.78
N LEU A 69 5.76 4.68 -0.63
CA LEU A 69 4.56 5.38 -1.08
C LEU A 69 4.19 5.12 -2.55
N PRO A 70 5.09 5.31 -3.54
CA PRO A 70 4.73 5.10 -4.94
C PRO A 70 4.37 3.64 -5.24
N VAL A 71 5.00 2.67 -4.58
CA VAL A 71 4.70 1.24 -4.79
C VAL A 71 3.31 0.89 -4.26
N VAL A 72 2.97 1.36 -3.07
CA VAL A 72 1.63 1.15 -2.50
C VAL A 72 0.57 1.84 -3.35
N GLN A 73 0.81 3.08 -3.79
CA GLN A 73 -0.09 3.79 -4.69
C GLN A 73 -0.31 3.06 -6.02
N ALA A 74 0.76 2.52 -6.61
CA ALA A 74 0.66 1.75 -7.85
C ALA A 74 -0.18 0.48 -7.68
N ALA A 75 0.04 -0.29 -6.60
CA ALA A 75 -0.72 -1.50 -6.31
C ALA A 75 -2.22 -1.21 -6.10
N LEU A 76 -2.56 -0.12 -5.41
CA LEU A 76 -3.96 0.30 -5.24
C LEU A 76 -4.57 0.83 -6.54
N ALA A 77 -3.78 1.48 -7.39
CA ALA A 77 -4.22 1.94 -8.71
C ALA A 77 -4.53 0.76 -9.65
N GLU A 78 -3.71 -0.29 -9.62
CA GLU A 78 -3.94 -1.55 -10.34
C GLU A 78 -5.24 -2.22 -9.85
N ALA A 79 -5.40 -2.40 -8.54
CA ALA A 79 -6.64 -2.97 -7.97
C ALA A 79 -7.91 -2.18 -8.36
N ASN A 80 -7.79 -0.86 -8.48
CA ASN A 80 -8.86 0.03 -8.95
C ASN A 80 -9.19 -0.13 -10.45
N GLN A 81 -8.28 -0.68 -11.25
CA GLN A 81 -8.43 -0.88 -12.69
C GLN A 81 -8.82 -2.31 -13.05
N ASP A 82 -8.51 -3.29 -12.20
CA ASP A 82 -8.74 -4.72 -12.45
C ASP A 82 -10.22 -5.14 -12.43
N GLY A 83 -11.13 -4.24 -12.03
CA GLY A 83 -12.58 -4.48 -12.01
C GLY A 83 -13.08 -5.36 -10.86
N GLN A 84 -12.18 -5.96 -10.07
CA GLN A 84 -12.53 -6.86 -8.96
C GLN A 84 -13.19 -6.16 -7.77
N LEU A 85 -13.07 -4.83 -7.66
CA LEU A 85 -13.72 -4.02 -6.62
C LEU A 85 -15.18 -3.65 -6.96
N GLY A 86 -15.68 -4.03 -8.14
CA GLY A 86 -17.04 -3.71 -8.57
C GLY A 86 -17.30 -2.20 -8.60
N ARG A 87 -18.28 -1.74 -7.80
CA ARG A 87 -18.63 -0.31 -7.66
C ARG A 87 -17.75 0.47 -6.68
N TYR A 88 -16.79 -0.19 -6.02
CA TYR A 88 -15.91 0.45 -5.06
C TYR A 88 -14.61 0.92 -5.73
N ARG A 89 -14.00 1.94 -5.13
CA ARG A 89 -12.62 2.35 -5.36
C ARG A 89 -11.90 2.38 -4.03
N VAL A 90 -10.61 2.05 -4.04
CA VAL A 90 -9.76 2.15 -2.86
C VAL A 90 -8.87 3.38 -2.93
N ALA A 91 -8.82 4.15 -1.86
CA ALA A 91 -7.94 5.29 -1.66
C ALA A 91 -6.88 4.98 -0.61
N LEU A 92 -5.70 5.59 -0.73
CA LEU A 92 -4.63 5.50 0.25
C LEU A 92 -4.76 6.62 1.29
N VAL A 93 -4.66 6.28 2.57
CA VAL A 93 -4.43 7.23 3.66
C VAL A 93 -3.04 6.97 4.24
N ALA A 94 -2.06 7.77 3.85
CA ALA A 94 -0.68 7.65 4.30
C ALA A 94 -0.41 8.60 5.47
N LEU A 95 0.01 8.07 6.62
CA LEU A 95 0.28 8.82 7.85
C LEU A 95 1.72 8.61 8.31
N ASN A 96 2.36 9.71 8.70
CA ASN A 96 3.75 9.74 9.15
C ASN A 96 3.88 9.25 10.59
N ASP A 97 4.77 8.30 10.86
CA ASP A 97 5.11 7.85 12.20
C ASP A 97 6.50 8.28 12.68
N ASP A 98 7.33 8.92 11.86
CA ASP A 98 8.70 9.34 12.20
C ASP A 98 9.62 8.23 12.73
N LEU A 99 9.27 6.94 12.55
CA LEU A 99 9.88 5.81 13.27
C LEU A 99 9.74 5.92 14.80
N ASP A 100 8.78 6.70 15.29
CA ASP A 100 8.49 6.90 16.70
C ASP A 100 7.27 6.06 17.13
N PRO A 101 7.39 5.22 18.18
CA PRO A 101 6.29 4.38 18.63
C PRO A 101 5.06 5.16 19.12
N GLN A 102 5.24 6.34 19.72
CA GLN A 102 4.11 7.15 20.20
C GLN A 102 3.35 7.78 19.03
N ALA A 103 4.07 8.28 18.02
CA ALA A 103 3.49 8.76 16.78
C ALA A 103 2.77 7.62 16.05
N ALA A 104 3.35 6.42 15.94
CA ALA A 104 2.70 5.25 15.34
C ALA A 104 1.38 4.89 16.05
N ALA A 105 1.35 4.90 17.38
CA ALA A 105 0.13 4.71 18.17
C ALA A 105 -0.90 5.81 17.91
N ALA A 106 -0.47 7.07 17.80
CA ALA A 106 -1.37 8.18 17.46
C ALA A 106 -1.96 8.03 16.05
N GLN A 107 -1.18 7.60 15.06
CA GLN A 107 -1.69 7.34 13.71
C GLN A 107 -2.66 6.16 13.68
N ALA A 108 -2.42 5.11 14.47
CA ALA A 108 -3.38 4.02 14.63
C ALA A 108 -4.72 4.52 15.19
N HIS A 109 -4.70 5.40 16.20
CA HIS A 109 -5.92 6.04 16.72
C HIS A 109 -6.60 6.94 15.69
N ALA A 110 -5.85 7.66 14.86
CA ALA A 110 -6.41 8.49 13.80
C ALA A 110 -7.13 7.66 12.73
N LEU A 111 -6.51 6.56 12.28
CA LEU A 111 -7.12 5.63 11.32
C LEU A 111 -8.35 4.92 11.91
N ALA A 112 -8.33 4.60 13.21
CA ALA A 112 -9.46 3.98 13.90
C ALA A 112 -10.74 4.83 13.85
N GLN A 113 -10.61 6.16 13.84
CA GLN A 113 -11.72 7.11 13.80
C GLN A 113 -12.41 7.19 12.43
N ASP A 114 -11.75 6.73 11.36
CA ASP A 114 -12.29 6.74 10.01
C ASP A 114 -12.97 5.39 9.69
N PRO A 115 -14.31 5.33 9.61
CA PRO A 115 -15.03 4.09 9.35
C PRO A 115 -14.76 3.53 7.94
N ASP A 116 -14.26 4.35 7.01
CA ASP A 116 -13.95 3.92 5.65
C ASP A 116 -12.56 3.27 5.56
N VAL A 117 -11.72 3.36 6.61
CA VAL A 117 -10.46 2.62 6.69
C VAL A 117 -10.76 1.17 7.02
N LEU A 118 -10.49 0.30 6.04
CA LEU A 118 -10.83 -1.13 6.11
C LEU A 118 -9.64 -2.02 6.44
N ALA A 119 -8.40 -1.55 6.21
CA ALA A 119 -7.19 -2.26 6.56
C ALA A 119 -6.00 -1.29 6.66
N VAL A 120 -4.92 -1.73 7.29
CA VAL A 120 -3.66 -0.97 7.41
C VAL A 120 -2.45 -1.80 6.99
N LEU A 121 -1.53 -1.16 6.27
CA LEU A 121 -0.18 -1.67 5.97
C LEU A 121 0.87 -0.91 6.79
N GLY A 122 1.86 -1.64 7.29
CA GLY A 122 2.87 -1.11 8.21
C GLY A 122 2.42 -1.24 9.67
N PRO A 123 3.12 -0.63 10.64
CA PRO A 123 4.35 0.16 10.50
C PRO A 123 5.61 -0.63 10.09
N TRP A 124 6.74 0.08 10.02
CA TRP A 124 7.97 -0.40 9.38
C TRP A 124 9.15 -0.65 10.31
N SER A 125 8.99 -0.53 11.63
CA SER A 125 9.96 -1.01 12.64
C SER A 125 9.25 -1.82 13.73
N SER A 126 9.96 -2.72 14.41
CA SER A 126 9.33 -3.59 15.43
C SER A 126 8.66 -2.77 16.54
N ASP A 127 9.28 -1.68 17.00
CA ASP A 127 8.72 -0.84 18.07
C ASP A 127 7.46 -0.08 17.62
N THR A 128 7.47 0.48 16.40
CA THR A 128 6.27 1.13 15.84
C THR A 128 5.14 0.13 15.62
N VAL A 129 5.45 -1.09 15.18
CA VAL A 129 4.46 -2.17 15.02
C VAL A 129 3.89 -2.58 16.37
N ALA A 130 4.73 -2.76 17.39
CA ALA A 130 4.30 -3.12 18.74
C ALA A 130 3.36 -2.07 19.36
N ALA A 131 3.57 -0.79 19.04
CA ALA A 131 2.71 0.30 19.51
C ALA A 131 1.38 0.41 18.75
N ALA A 132 1.38 0.27 17.42
CA ALA A 132 0.19 0.45 16.59
C ALA A 132 -0.75 -0.77 16.55
N ALA A 133 -0.18 -1.99 16.50
CA ALA A 133 -0.93 -3.24 16.33
C ALA A 133 -2.08 -3.44 17.34
N PRO A 134 -1.88 -3.29 18.66
CA PRO A 134 -2.97 -3.52 19.62
C PRO A 134 -4.12 -2.51 19.48
N ILE A 135 -3.86 -1.29 19.01
CA ILE A 135 -4.89 -0.26 18.82
C ILE A 135 -5.75 -0.59 17.60
N LEU A 136 -5.11 -0.96 16.47
CA LEU A 136 -5.83 -1.35 15.26
C LEU A 136 -6.64 -2.63 15.48
N ALA A 137 -6.08 -3.61 16.20
CA ALA A 137 -6.80 -4.82 16.58
C ALA A 137 -8.04 -4.54 17.43
N GLN A 138 -7.92 -3.66 18.44
CA GLN A 138 -9.07 -3.24 19.26
C GLN A 138 -10.15 -2.51 18.45
N ALA A 139 -9.75 -1.74 17.43
CA ALA A 139 -10.66 -1.09 16.49
C ALA A 139 -11.24 -2.06 15.43
N GLY A 140 -10.86 -3.34 15.48
CA GLY A 140 -11.23 -4.37 14.52
C GLY A 140 -10.66 -4.13 13.13
N ILE A 141 -9.64 -3.28 12.97
CA ILE A 141 -9.02 -2.99 11.68
C ILE A 141 -7.95 -4.05 11.41
N PRO A 142 -8.09 -4.88 10.35
CA PRO A 142 -7.04 -5.80 9.99
C PRO A 142 -5.76 -5.07 9.55
N MET A 143 -4.61 -5.64 9.93
CA MET A 143 -3.30 -5.04 9.69
C MET A 143 -2.32 -6.07 9.11
N LEU A 144 -1.55 -5.65 8.10
CA LEU A 144 -0.33 -6.33 7.68
C LEU A 144 0.89 -5.57 8.22
N ALA A 145 1.51 -6.13 9.26
CA ALA A 145 2.71 -5.58 9.87
C ALA A 145 3.93 -5.80 8.98
N ALA A 146 4.66 -4.74 8.66
CA ALA A 146 5.84 -4.77 7.78
C ALA A 146 7.17 -4.90 8.55
N ALA A 147 7.10 -5.18 9.85
CA ALA A 147 8.24 -5.48 10.72
C ALA A 147 7.89 -6.63 11.69
N PRO A 148 8.90 -7.26 12.32
CA PRO A 148 8.69 -8.36 13.27
C PRO A 148 7.75 -7.97 14.43
N LEU A 149 6.89 -8.92 14.81
CA LEU A 149 6.00 -8.80 15.96
C LEU A 149 5.91 -10.15 16.66
N ALA A 150 6.15 -10.17 17.98
CA ALA A 150 6.24 -11.41 18.75
C ALA A 150 4.91 -12.17 18.80
N VAL A 151 3.86 -11.49 19.23
CA VAL A 151 2.53 -12.07 19.40
C VAL A 151 1.53 -11.16 18.69
N PRO A 152 1.20 -11.44 17.41
CA PRO A 152 0.20 -10.67 16.68
C PRO A 152 -1.18 -10.79 17.36
N PRO A 153 -1.83 -9.66 17.70
CA PRO A 153 -3.23 -9.66 18.10
C PRO A 153 -4.15 -10.21 17.01
N GLU A 154 -5.40 -10.54 17.36
CA GLU A 154 -6.41 -10.90 16.35
C GLU A 154 -6.57 -9.80 15.29
N GLY A 155 -6.68 -10.21 14.03
CA GLY A 155 -6.74 -9.29 12.88
C GLY A 155 -5.39 -8.72 12.43
N VAL A 156 -4.31 -8.93 13.20
CA VAL A 156 -2.95 -8.51 12.81
C VAL A 156 -2.18 -9.71 12.26
N ARG A 157 -1.52 -9.52 11.12
CA ARG A 157 -0.63 -10.53 10.53
C ARG A 157 0.72 -9.92 10.17
N GLY A 158 1.80 -10.63 10.48
CA GLY A 158 3.16 -10.22 10.11
C GLY A 158 3.53 -10.64 8.69
N LEU A 159 4.19 -9.74 7.96
CA LEU A 159 4.90 -10.06 6.72
C LEU A 159 6.33 -10.58 6.98
N CYS A 160 6.78 -10.49 8.23
CA CYS A 160 8.06 -11.01 8.68
C CYS A 160 7.87 -12.29 9.51
N PRO A 161 8.90 -13.17 9.57
CA PRO A 161 8.95 -14.24 10.58
C PRO A 161 8.89 -13.69 12.01
N SER A 162 8.60 -14.57 12.97
CA SER A 162 8.57 -14.16 14.38
C SER A 162 9.97 -13.74 14.87
N PRO A 163 10.05 -12.87 15.89
CA PRO A 163 11.33 -12.52 16.53
C PRO A 163 12.16 -13.74 16.94
N ASP A 164 11.53 -14.81 17.44
CA ASP A 164 12.24 -16.05 17.82
C ASP A 164 12.87 -16.75 16.60
N GLN A 165 12.13 -16.84 15.50
CA GLN A 165 12.64 -17.42 14.24
C GLN A 165 13.79 -16.58 13.67
N ILE A 166 13.68 -15.26 13.76
CA ILE A 166 14.74 -14.33 13.37
C ILE A 166 15.95 -14.54 14.27
N GLY A 167 15.78 -14.52 15.59
CA GLY A 167 16.87 -14.71 16.56
C GLY A 167 17.65 -16.00 16.30
N ALA A 168 16.96 -17.13 16.15
CA ALA A 168 17.60 -18.40 15.81
C ALA A 168 18.38 -18.35 14.49
N THR A 169 17.86 -17.63 13.48
CA THR A 169 18.54 -17.44 12.20
C THR A 169 19.81 -16.58 12.33
N LEU A 170 19.76 -15.53 13.14
CA LEU A 170 20.92 -14.66 13.39
C LEU A 170 22.01 -15.38 14.19
N GLU A 171 21.63 -16.17 15.18
CA GLU A 171 22.54 -16.99 15.99
C GLU A 171 23.26 -18.03 15.11
N GLY A 172 22.51 -18.76 14.27
CA GLY A 172 23.10 -19.72 13.34
C GLY A 172 24.09 -19.10 12.36
N GLU A 173 23.81 -17.89 11.86
CA GLU A 173 24.77 -17.15 11.01
C GLU A 173 26.00 -16.71 11.80
N ALA A 174 25.83 -16.26 13.04
CA ALA A 174 26.95 -15.87 13.88
C ALA A 174 27.87 -17.06 14.21
N GLU A 175 27.30 -18.23 14.50
CA GLU A 175 28.03 -19.48 14.68
C GLU A 175 28.79 -19.90 13.42
N ARG A 176 28.16 -19.80 12.25
CA ARG A 176 28.80 -20.10 10.96
C ARG A 176 30.00 -19.19 10.69
N LEU A 177 29.86 -17.89 10.97
CA LEU A 177 30.94 -16.92 10.83
C LEU A 177 32.06 -17.16 11.86
N ALA A 178 31.72 -17.51 13.09
CA ALA A 178 32.69 -17.84 14.13
C ALA A 178 33.49 -19.09 13.77
N ALA A 179 32.85 -20.13 13.22
CA ALA A 179 33.51 -21.33 12.73
C ALA A 179 34.48 -21.05 11.57
N ALA A 180 34.24 -20.01 10.78
CA ALA A 180 35.15 -19.52 9.74
C ALA A 180 36.28 -18.61 10.27
N GLY A 181 36.37 -18.41 11.59
CA GLY A 181 37.38 -17.57 12.24
C GLY A 181 36.99 -16.10 12.41
N GLY A 182 35.73 -15.72 12.14
CA GLY A 182 35.25 -14.35 12.30
C GLY A 182 34.88 -14.01 13.74
N VAL A 183 35.16 -12.77 14.17
CA VAL A 183 34.60 -12.22 15.41
C VAL A 183 33.23 -11.64 15.09
N THR A 184 32.15 -12.20 15.65
CA THR A 184 30.79 -11.77 15.33
C THR A 184 30.10 -11.16 16.54
N ARG A 185 29.26 -10.13 16.31
CA ARG A 185 28.29 -9.64 17.29
C ARG A 185 26.89 -9.72 16.71
N VAL A 186 26.00 -10.47 17.36
CA VAL A 186 24.57 -10.42 17.07
C VAL A 186 23.99 -9.17 17.73
N TYR A 187 23.17 -8.43 16.98
CA TYR A 187 22.60 -7.16 17.39
C TYR A 187 21.08 -7.18 17.22
N ALA A 188 20.38 -7.02 18.34
CA ALA A 188 18.92 -7.05 18.42
C ALA A 188 18.27 -5.65 18.39
N GLY A 189 19.06 -4.57 18.37
CA GLY A 189 18.54 -3.20 18.31
C GLY A 189 18.30 -2.72 16.88
N ASP A 190 17.98 -1.42 16.76
CA ASP A 190 17.76 -0.76 15.48
C ASP A 190 19.05 -0.25 14.79
N ALA A 191 18.93 0.08 13.51
CA ALA A 191 19.99 0.63 12.69
C ALA A 191 20.57 1.97 13.17
N ALA A 192 19.79 2.82 13.84
CA ALA A 192 20.26 4.11 14.31
C ALA A 192 21.22 3.96 15.50
N ALA A 193 20.86 3.13 16.48
CA ALA A 193 21.72 2.78 17.61
C ALA A 193 22.95 1.97 17.13
N ALA A 194 22.75 1.01 16.21
CA ALA A 194 23.84 0.22 15.65
C ALA A 194 24.90 1.09 14.96
N ALA A 195 24.48 2.13 14.24
CA ALA A 195 25.42 3.01 13.54
C ALA A 195 26.38 3.70 14.52
N GLY A 196 25.84 4.22 15.64
CA GLY A 196 26.66 4.85 16.68
C GLY A 196 27.61 3.85 17.35
N ASP A 197 27.14 2.62 17.57
CA ASP A 197 27.92 1.55 18.19
C ASP A 197 29.05 1.06 17.29
N LEU A 198 28.78 0.86 16.00
CA LEU A 198 29.77 0.49 14.98
C LEU A 198 30.92 1.49 14.92
N VAL A 199 30.62 2.78 14.87
CA VAL A 199 31.66 3.84 14.84
C VAL A 199 32.56 3.74 16.08
N ARG A 200 31.96 3.55 17.26
CA ARG A 200 32.73 3.41 18.52
C ARG A 200 33.58 2.14 18.54
N TRP A 201 33.03 1.01 18.10
CA TRP A 201 33.75 -0.27 18.08
C TRP A 201 34.92 -0.24 17.09
N ARG A 202 34.72 0.31 15.89
CA ARG A 202 35.78 0.46 14.88
C ARG A 202 36.89 1.39 15.37
N ALA A 203 36.54 2.50 16.03
CA ALA A 203 37.52 3.40 16.65
C ALA A 203 38.31 2.72 17.78
N ALA A 204 37.71 1.74 18.47
CA ALA A 204 38.36 0.90 19.48
C ALA A 204 39.15 -0.29 18.90
N GLY A 205 39.26 -0.40 17.56
CA GLY A 205 40.00 -1.45 16.88
C GLY A 205 39.27 -2.77 16.68
N TRP A 206 37.95 -2.82 16.93
CA TRP A 206 37.16 -4.02 16.62
C TRP A 206 36.96 -4.13 15.11
N ASP A 207 37.36 -5.25 14.52
CA ASP A 207 37.32 -5.56 13.08
C ASP A 207 36.30 -6.66 12.72
N GLY A 208 35.49 -7.08 13.68
CA GLY A 208 34.50 -8.14 13.50
C GLY A 208 33.28 -7.77 12.63
N VAL A 209 32.39 -8.74 12.46
CA VAL A 209 31.14 -8.63 11.68
C VAL A 209 29.96 -8.39 12.63
N LEU A 210 29.16 -7.37 12.31
CA LEU A 210 27.86 -7.16 12.96
C LEU A 210 26.80 -7.95 12.20
N VAL A 211 25.98 -8.71 12.91
CA VAL A 211 24.86 -9.49 12.36
C VAL A 211 23.58 -9.03 13.05
N GLY A 212 22.53 -8.72 12.30
CA GLY A 212 21.25 -8.30 12.88
C GLY A 212 20.04 -8.60 12.03
N GLY A 213 18.87 -8.26 12.57
CA GLY A 213 17.58 -8.52 11.94
C GLY A 213 17.09 -7.41 11.00
N PRO A 214 15.79 -7.43 10.64
CA PRO A 214 15.19 -6.48 9.70
C PRO A 214 15.33 -5.01 10.12
N ASP A 215 15.33 -4.71 11.42
CA ASP A 215 15.47 -3.35 11.93
C ASP A 215 16.90 -2.79 11.83
N LEU A 216 17.90 -3.65 11.63
CA LEU A 216 19.26 -3.25 11.29
C LEU A 216 19.40 -2.90 9.81
N ALA A 217 18.64 -3.56 8.94
CA ALA A 217 18.74 -3.45 7.49
C ALA A 217 18.10 -2.17 6.92
N ARG A 218 18.63 -1.01 7.30
CA ARG A 218 18.05 0.29 6.98
C ARG A 218 19.03 1.19 6.23
N PRO A 219 18.55 2.07 5.32
CA PRO A 219 19.43 2.99 4.61
C PRO A 219 20.25 3.90 5.54
N TRP A 220 19.66 4.31 6.66
CA TRP A 220 20.32 5.21 7.61
C TRP A 220 21.42 4.56 8.44
N LEU A 221 21.55 3.22 8.46
CA LEU A 221 22.72 2.56 9.07
C LEU A 221 24.00 3.06 8.36
N ILE A 222 24.03 2.89 7.04
CA ILE A 222 25.17 3.22 6.19
C ILE A 222 25.37 4.74 6.17
N ALA A 223 24.29 5.51 6.04
CA ALA A 223 24.38 6.98 6.01
C ALA A 223 25.04 7.57 7.29
N ARG A 224 24.89 6.90 8.44
CA ARG A 224 25.43 7.35 9.73
C ARG A 224 26.78 6.74 10.08
N ALA A 225 26.97 5.45 9.81
CA ALA A 225 28.20 4.74 10.15
C ALA A 225 29.29 4.88 9.08
N GLY A 226 28.93 5.21 7.83
CA GLY A 226 29.87 5.29 6.72
C GLY A 226 30.65 3.99 6.56
N ALA A 227 31.97 4.09 6.42
CA ALA A 227 32.88 2.93 6.32
C ALA A 227 32.81 1.98 7.52
N ALA A 228 32.33 2.42 8.69
CA ALA A 228 32.18 1.55 9.85
C ALA A 228 31.08 0.48 9.65
N ALA A 229 30.11 0.73 8.76
CA ALA A 229 29.08 -0.24 8.41
C ALA A 229 29.58 -1.38 7.53
N GLU A 230 30.75 -1.25 6.89
CA GLU A 230 31.25 -2.21 5.92
C GLU A 230 31.34 -3.62 6.52
N GLY A 231 30.87 -4.62 5.76
CA GLY A 231 30.82 -6.01 6.16
C GLY A 231 29.67 -6.37 7.11
N THR A 232 28.88 -5.39 7.59
CA THR A 232 27.66 -5.67 8.39
C THR A 232 26.70 -6.53 7.60
N ARG A 233 26.13 -7.56 8.25
CA ARG A 233 25.13 -8.44 7.67
C ARG A 233 23.78 -8.25 8.35
N ALA A 234 22.71 -8.29 7.56
CA ALA A 234 21.37 -8.25 8.10
C ALA A 234 20.42 -9.18 7.37
N ALA A 235 19.54 -9.83 8.13
CA ALA A 235 18.43 -10.61 7.61
C ALA A 235 17.22 -9.70 7.38
N VAL A 236 16.66 -9.72 6.17
CA VAL A 236 15.55 -8.85 5.75
C VAL A 236 14.32 -9.68 5.42
N CYS A 237 13.13 -9.19 5.75
CA CYS A 237 11.88 -9.92 5.51
C CYS A 237 11.61 -10.17 4.01
N TRP A 238 11.05 -11.35 3.75
CA TRP A 238 10.63 -11.94 2.46
C TRP A 238 9.07 -12.00 2.41
N PRO A 239 8.35 -11.91 1.25
CA PRO A 239 8.65 -12.56 -0.02
C PRO A 239 8.94 -11.67 -1.20
N VAL A 240 10.22 -11.57 -1.60
CA VAL A 240 10.58 -10.93 -2.88
C VAL A 240 12.04 -11.18 -3.29
N THR A 241 12.21 -12.05 -4.29
CA THR A 241 13.51 -12.36 -4.92
C THR A 241 13.87 -11.21 -5.85
N GLY A 242 15.16 -10.90 -5.91
CA GLY A 242 15.69 -9.87 -6.80
C GLY A 242 16.85 -9.13 -6.15
N THR A 243 17.73 -8.61 -6.98
CA THR A 243 18.87 -7.79 -6.56
C THR A 243 18.43 -6.45 -5.96
N MET A 244 19.36 -5.73 -5.33
CA MET A 244 19.23 -4.29 -5.02
C MET A 244 20.10 -3.52 -6.02
N GLY A 245 19.72 -3.59 -7.31
CA GLY A 245 20.34 -2.86 -8.40
C GLY A 245 19.71 -1.49 -8.64
N ALA A 246 20.41 -0.63 -9.40
CA ALA A 246 19.84 0.64 -9.85
C ALA A 246 18.60 0.37 -10.73
N GLY A 247 17.44 0.95 -10.35
CA GLY A 247 16.16 0.72 -11.01
C GLY A 247 15.33 -0.44 -10.45
N GLU A 248 15.83 -1.14 -9.42
CA GLU A 248 15.09 -2.20 -8.74
C GLU A 248 14.51 -1.69 -7.42
N LEU A 249 13.31 -2.18 -7.06
CA LEU A 249 12.65 -1.84 -5.80
C LEU A 249 13.47 -2.36 -4.62
N SER A 250 13.62 -1.57 -3.56
CA SER A 250 14.22 -2.04 -2.30
C SER A 250 13.42 -3.19 -1.70
N PRO A 251 14.01 -4.02 -0.82
CA PRO A 251 13.29 -5.10 -0.15
C PRO A 251 12.04 -4.60 0.57
N ALA A 252 12.14 -3.42 1.21
CA ALA A 252 11.01 -2.81 1.89
C ALA A 252 9.93 -2.35 0.90
N ALA A 253 10.29 -1.70 -0.21
CA ALA A 253 9.35 -1.29 -1.25
C ALA A 253 8.62 -2.50 -1.86
N ARG A 254 9.36 -3.59 -2.11
CA ARG A 254 8.79 -4.85 -2.60
C ARG A 254 7.83 -5.50 -1.58
N LEU A 255 8.21 -5.53 -0.30
CA LEU A 255 7.34 -5.99 0.78
C LEU A 255 6.05 -5.15 0.85
N ALA A 256 6.16 -3.84 0.59
CA ALA A 256 5.02 -2.91 0.55
C ALA A 256 4.05 -3.27 -0.58
N GLY A 257 4.58 -3.58 -1.76
CA GLY A 257 3.80 -4.03 -2.91
C GLY A 257 3.04 -5.33 -2.62
N VAL A 258 3.73 -6.32 -2.06
CA VAL A 258 3.10 -7.59 -1.62
C VAL A 258 1.99 -7.34 -0.61
N GLY A 259 2.25 -6.50 0.40
CA GLY A 259 1.26 -6.15 1.42
C GLY A 259 0.05 -5.42 0.82
N ALA A 260 0.27 -4.41 0.00
CA ALA A 260 -0.79 -3.64 -0.65
C ALA A 260 -1.65 -4.50 -1.59
N GLY A 261 -1.02 -5.40 -2.36
CA GLY A 261 -1.72 -6.39 -3.18
C GLY A 261 -2.57 -7.33 -2.33
N ALA A 262 -2.00 -7.92 -1.27
CA ALA A 262 -2.72 -8.82 -0.38
C ALA A 262 -3.94 -8.15 0.30
N LEU A 263 -3.82 -6.89 0.72
CA LEU A 263 -4.95 -6.12 1.26
C LEU A 263 -6.02 -5.85 0.19
N SER A 264 -5.61 -5.48 -1.03
CA SER A 264 -6.53 -5.19 -2.13
C SER A 264 -7.30 -6.42 -2.57
N GLU A 265 -6.63 -7.57 -2.65
CA GLU A 265 -7.26 -8.85 -2.99
C GLU A 265 -8.20 -9.34 -1.88
N ALA A 266 -7.85 -9.14 -0.60
CA ALA A 266 -8.75 -9.46 0.50
C ALA A 266 -9.99 -8.55 0.51
N LEU A 267 -9.83 -7.27 0.18
CA LEU A 267 -10.94 -6.35 -0.03
C LEU A 267 -11.85 -6.82 -1.18
N ALA A 268 -11.27 -7.19 -2.32
CA ALA A 268 -12.03 -7.72 -3.45
C ALA A 268 -12.77 -9.02 -3.09
N ALA A 269 -12.14 -9.93 -2.36
CA ALA A 269 -12.76 -11.16 -1.89
C ALA A 269 -13.96 -10.90 -0.97
N ASP A 270 -13.85 -9.95 -0.05
CA ASP A 270 -14.94 -9.55 0.83
C ASP A 270 -16.11 -8.91 0.06
N ILE A 271 -15.81 -8.03 -0.90
CA ILE A 271 -16.81 -7.45 -1.82
C ILE A 271 -17.51 -8.55 -2.60
N SER A 272 -16.76 -9.52 -3.15
CA SER A 272 -17.33 -10.62 -3.91
C SER A 272 -18.22 -11.52 -3.06
N ALA A 273 -17.87 -11.74 -1.79
CA ALA A 273 -18.62 -12.62 -0.89
C ALA A 273 -19.88 -11.94 -0.32
N HIS A 274 -19.82 -10.64 -0.02
CA HIS A 274 -20.83 -9.97 0.80
C HIS A 274 -21.44 -8.71 0.15
N GLY A 275 -20.92 -8.26 -1.00
CA GLY A 275 -21.39 -7.08 -1.76
C GLY A 275 -21.06 -5.72 -1.12
N ARG A 276 -20.77 -5.69 0.19
CA ARG A 276 -20.29 -4.51 0.92
C ARG A 276 -19.09 -4.89 1.77
N PRO A 277 -17.94 -4.19 1.60
CA PRO A 277 -16.77 -4.53 2.35
C PRO A 277 -16.87 -4.05 3.81
N THR A 278 -16.28 -4.81 4.72
CA THR A 278 -16.22 -4.53 6.15
C THR A 278 -14.84 -4.88 6.70
N ARG A 279 -14.42 -4.25 7.80
CA ARG A 279 -13.14 -4.61 8.46
C ARG A 279 -13.09 -6.09 8.84
N ALA A 280 -14.18 -6.64 9.37
CA ALA A 280 -14.29 -8.05 9.73
C ALA A 280 -14.19 -8.98 8.51
N GLY A 281 -14.88 -8.64 7.42
CA GLY A 281 -14.83 -9.41 6.18
C GLY A 281 -13.45 -9.42 5.52
N VAL A 282 -12.79 -8.25 5.49
CA VAL A 282 -11.38 -8.13 5.05
C VAL A 282 -10.45 -8.94 5.96
N SER A 283 -10.67 -8.92 7.28
CA SER A 283 -9.88 -9.71 8.24
C SER A 283 -10.01 -11.21 7.98
N VAL A 284 -11.24 -11.71 7.77
CA VAL A 284 -11.51 -13.11 7.41
C VAL A 284 -10.86 -13.47 6.08
N ALA A 285 -11.01 -12.64 5.06
CA ALA A 285 -10.39 -12.86 3.76
C ALA A 285 -8.86 -12.89 3.86
N LEU A 286 -8.24 -12.00 4.64
CA LEU A 286 -6.81 -12.02 4.89
C LEU A 286 -6.37 -13.27 5.65
N ALA A 287 -7.12 -13.74 6.64
CA ALA A 287 -6.78 -14.92 7.43
C ALA A 287 -6.72 -16.19 6.59
N GLN A 288 -7.54 -16.28 5.54
CA GLN A 288 -7.57 -17.41 4.61
C GLN A 288 -6.43 -17.39 3.58
N ARG A 289 -5.69 -16.29 3.49
CA ARG A 289 -4.61 -16.13 2.51
C ARG A 289 -3.26 -16.62 3.07
N PRO A 290 -2.56 -17.52 2.36
CA PRO A 290 -1.18 -17.83 2.70
C PRO A 290 -0.33 -16.57 2.51
N LEU A 291 0.32 -16.11 3.57
CA LEU A 291 1.40 -15.12 3.46
C LEU A 291 2.69 -15.89 3.70
N GLN A 292 3.52 -15.97 2.67
CA GLN A 292 4.85 -16.52 2.82
C GLN A 292 5.71 -15.48 3.53
N SER A 293 6.33 -15.87 4.63
CA SER A 293 7.33 -15.08 5.33
C SER A 293 8.63 -15.85 5.40
N GLY A 294 9.74 -15.14 5.34
CA GLY A 294 11.08 -15.69 5.34
C GLY A 294 12.13 -14.59 5.52
N LEU A 295 13.40 -14.95 5.36
CA LEU A 295 14.51 -14.02 5.46
C LEU A 295 15.42 -14.12 4.24
N THR A 296 15.95 -12.98 3.81
CA THR A 296 17.03 -12.90 2.83
C THR A 296 18.19 -12.15 3.45
N TRP A 297 19.40 -12.68 3.27
CA TRP A 297 20.60 -12.08 3.81
C TRP A 297 21.12 -10.97 2.91
N TYR A 298 21.55 -9.89 3.54
CA TYR A 298 22.23 -8.78 2.89
C TYR A 298 23.53 -8.48 3.63
N ARG A 299 24.50 -7.96 2.90
CA ARG A 299 25.73 -7.40 3.43
C ARG A 299 25.93 -5.97 2.96
N VAL A 300 26.53 -5.14 3.81
CA VAL A 300 27.06 -3.86 3.39
C VAL A 300 28.36 -4.09 2.62
N GLU A 301 28.34 -3.78 1.33
CA GLU A 301 29.49 -3.83 0.42
C GLU A 301 29.54 -2.53 -0.38
N ASP A 302 30.69 -1.84 -0.37
CA ASP A 302 30.88 -0.54 -1.04
C ASP A 302 29.82 0.51 -0.65
N GLY A 303 29.45 0.55 0.63
CA GLY A 303 28.46 1.51 1.15
C GLY A 303 27.03 1.28 0.64
N ARG A 304 26.66 0.05 0.28
CA ARG A 304 25.28 -0.34 -0.07
C ARG A 304 24.93 -1.72 0.46
N TRP A 305 23.65 -1.96 0.67
CA TRP A 305 23.14 -3.30 0.96
C TRP A 305 23.12 -4.14 -0.33
N VAL A 306 23.80 -5.29 -0.30
CA VAL A 306 23.89 -6.25 -1.40
C VAL A 306 23.36 -7.59 -0.92
N ALA A 307 22.43 -8.18 -1.66
CA ALA A 307 21.86 -9.49 -1.34
C ALA A 307 22.93 -10.58 -1.43
N GLU A 308 23.03 -11.43 -0.40
CA GLU A 308 23.86 -12.63 -0.42
C GLU A 308 23.10 -13.75 -1.18
N ARG A 309 23.80 -14.45 -2.08
CA ARG A 309 23.25 -15.59 -2.82
C ARG A 309 23.45 -16.90 -2.08
#